data_AF-A0A2M8Q6B9-F1
#
_entry.id   AF-A0A2M8Q6B9-F1
#
_cell.length_a   1.000
_cell.length_b   1.000
_cell.length_c   1.000
_cell.angle_alpha   90.00
_cell.angle_beta   90.00
_cell.angle_gamma   90.00
#
_symmetry.space_group_name_H-M   'P 1'
#
loop_
_entity.id
_entity.type
_entity.pdbx_description
1 polymer ?
#
loop_
_entity_poly.entity_id
_entity_poly.type
_entity_poly.pdbx_seq_one_letter_code
_entity_poly.pdbx_strand_id
1 'polypeptide(L)'
;TMLDAVQKAGVKHMVAFNYRFVPAVRQMRLLIESGALGRIYHFRAVYLQEWIMPHYNMPMIWRLNKQVAGSGALGDLGAHIIDLGRYLVGEIESVSAMTRTFIKERP
;
A
#
# COMPACT_ATOMS: atom_id res chain seq x y z
N THR A 1 -18.86 -2.28 -10.27
CA THR A 1 -17.52 -2.49 -9.70
C THR A 1 -17.57 -3.62 -8.68
N MET A 2 -16.43 -4.10 -8.16
CA MET A 2 -16.44 -5.07 -7.04
C MET A 2 -17.17 -4.50 -5.82
N LEU A 3 -17.05 -3.18 -5.57
CA LEU A 3 -17.75 -2.47 -4.50
C LEU A 3 -19.27 -2.51 -4.70
N ASP A 4 -19.77 -2.17 -5.89
CA ASP A 4 -21.22 -2.17 -6.15
C ASP A 4 -21.83 -3.57 -5.98
N ALA A 5 -21.08 -4.61 -6.36
CA ALA A 5 -21.52 -5.99 -6.23
C ALA A 5 -21.71 -6.40 -4.77
N VAL A 6 -20.74 -6.12 -3.89
CA VAL A 6 -20.84 -6.46 -2.46
C VAL A 6 -21.85 -5.58 -1.73
N GLN A 7 -22.01 -4.31 -2.14
CA GLN A 7 -23.06 -3.42 -1.61
C GLN A 7 -24.45 -3.94 -1.98
N LYS A 8 -24.67 -4.33 -3.24
CA LYS A 8 -25.94 -4.93 -3.69
C LYS A 8 -26.24 -6.25 -2.99
N ALA A 9 -25.21 -7.06 -2.74
CA ALA A 9 -25.35 -8.34 -2.05
C ALA A 9 -25.55 -8.21 -0.53
N GLY A 10 -25.26 -7.05 0.07
CA GLY A 10 -25.40 -6.83 1.52
C GLY A 10 -24.46 -7.68 2.38
N VAL A 11 -23.31 -8.10 1.81
CA VAL A 11 -22.35 -8.98 2.50
C VAL A 11 -21.20 -8.18 3.09
N LYS A 12 -20.62 -8.67 4.19
CA LYS A 12 -19.37 -8.12 4.73
C LYS A 12 -18.24 -8.31 3.71
N HIS A 13 -17.43 -7.27 3.54
CA HIS A 13 -16.28 -7.30 2.63
C HIS A 13 -15.10 -6.56 3.26
N MET A 14 -13.89 -6.97 2.90
CA MET A 14 -12.65 -6.37 3.41
C MET A 14 -11.52 -6.54 2.40
N VAL A 15 -10.61 -5.57 2.33
CA VAL A 15 -9.35 -5.67 1.59
C VAL A 15 -8.24 -6.01 2.59
N ALA A 16 -7.33 -6.91 2.20
CA ALA A 16 -6.28 -7.46 3.07
C ALA A 16 -5.11 -6.49 3.32
N PHE A 17 -5.40 -5.26 3.75
CA PHE A 17 -4.38 -4.33 4.25
C PHE A 17 -4.02 -4.67 5.71
N ASN A 18 -3.35 -5.81 5.88
CA ASN A 18 -3.05 -6.43 7.16
C ASN A 18 -2.09 -5.61 8.04
N TYR A 19 -1.28 -4.71 7.46
CA TYR A 19 -0.36 -3.86 8.23
C TYR A 19 -1.07 -2.96 9.27
N ARG A 20 -2.36 -2.66 9.07
CA ARG A 20 -3.20 -1.98 10.08
C ARG A 20 -3.25 -2.70 11.42
N PHE A 21 -3.05 -4.02 11.42
CA PHE A 21 -3.18 -4.89 12.58
C PHE A 21 -1.83 -5.20 13.26
N VAL A 22 -0.72 -4.68 12.73
CA VAL A 22 0.56 -4.75 13.45
C VAL A 22 0.42 -3.99 14.78
N PRO A 23 0.78 -4.58 15.94
CA PRO A 23 0.56 -3.97 17.24
C PRO A 23 1.12 -2.55 17.37
N ALA A 24 2.30 -2.29 16.80
CA ALA A 24 2.90 -0.96 16.78
C ALA A 24 2.07 0.07 15.99
N VAL A 25 1.45 -0.34 14.88
CA VAL A 25 0.57 0.53 14.07
C VAL A 25 -0.75 0.79 14.82
N ARG A 26 -1.29 -0.22 15.51
CA ARG A 26 -2.46 -0.07 16.39
C ARG A 26 -2.17 0.91 17.52
N GLN A 27 -1.01 0.80 18.17
CA GLN A 27 -0.58 1.70 19.22
C GLN A 27 -0.39 3.13 18.70
N MET A 28 0.22 3.29 17.52
CA MET A 28 0.38 4.61 16.89
C MET A 28 -0.97 5.28 16.65
N ARG A 29 -1.96 4.52 16.17
CA ARG A 29 -3.33 5.05 16.00
C ARG A 29 -3.94 5.49 17.33
N LEU A 30 -3.79 4.72 18.40
CA LEU A 30 -4.30 5.10 19.72
C LEU A 30 -3.69 6.42 20.22
N LEU A 31 -2.38 6.63 20.01
CA LEU A 31 -1.70 7.88 20.38
C LEU A 31 -2.19 9.08 19.55
N ILE A 32 -2.50 8.88 18.27
CA ILE A 32 -3.08 9.91 17.41
C ILE A 32 -4.50 10.23 17.85
N GLU A 33 -5.35 9.21 18.01
CA GLU A 33 -6.77 9.36 18.40
C GLU A 33 -6.93 9.95 19.80
N SER A 34 -6.01 9.68 20.72
CA SER A 34 -6.03 10.26 22.08
C SER A 34 -5.58 11.72 22.11
N GLY A 35 -5.08 12.28 21.01
CA GLY A 35 -4.52 13.62 20.95
C GLY A 35 -3.14 13.76 21.61
N ALA A 36 -2.50 12.65 22.02
CA ALA A 36 -1.19 12.69 22.69
C ALA A 36 -0.07 13.27 21.80
N LEU A 37 -0.25 13.21 20.47
CA LEU A 37 0.67 13.77 19.49
C LEU A 37 0.27 15.16 18.96
N GLY A 38 -0.86 15.71 19.43
CA GLY A 38 -1.42 16.95 18.90
C GLY A 38 -1.80 16.85 17.41
N ARG A 39 -1.58 17.94 16.67
CA ARG A 39 -1.88 18.00 15.23
C ARG A 39 -0.76 17.32 14.42
N ILE A 40 -1.14 16.32 13.62
CA ILE A 40 -0.23 15.71 12.65
C ILE A 40 -0.05 16.64 11.44
N TYR A 41 1.19 17.05 11.16
CA TYR A 41 1.52 17.90 10.01
C TYR A 41 2.14 17.11 8.84
N HIS A 42 2.81 16.00 9.12
CA HIS A 42 3.56 15.26 8.11
C HIS A 42 3.50 13.77 8.37
N PHE A 43 3.33 13.01 7.28
CA PHE A 43 3.42 11.56 7.28
C PHE A 43 4.42 11.11 6.23
N ARG A 44 5.37 10.28 6.67
CA ARG A 44 6.38 9.68 5.80
C ARG A 44 6.43 8.18 6.07
N ALA A 45 6.34 7.40 5.01
CA ALA A 45 6.48 5.96 5.06
C ALA A 45 7.19 5.45 3.81
N VAL A 46 7.91 4.35 3.99
CA VAL A 46 8.62 3.64 2.92
C VAL A 46 8.39 2.15 3.08
N TYR A 47 8.20 1.45 1.96
CA TYR A 47 8.13 0.00 1.92
C TYR A 47 9.14 -0.44 0.86
N LEU A 48 10.34 -0.77 1.34
CA LEU A 48 11.48 -1.12 0.52
C LEU A 48 11.69 -2.63 0.57
N GLN A 49 11.94 -3.22 -0.60
CA GLN A 49 12.11 -4.65 -0.77
C GLN A 49 13.16 -4.92 -1.85
N GLU A 50 13.85 -6.05 -1.71
CA GLU A 50 14.90 -6.46 -2.63
C GLU A 50 14.70 -7.86 -3.25
N TRP A 51 13.61 -8.55 -2.91
CA TRP A 51 13.43 -9.99 -3.20
C TRP A 51 13.43 -10.37 -4.71
N ILE A 52 13.33 -9.40 -5.63
CA ILE A 52 13.43 -9.60 -7.10
C ILE A 52 14.63 -8.91 -7.74
N MET A 53 15.66 -8.56 -6.97
CA MET A 53 16.87 -7.95 -7.53
C MET A 53 17.60 -8.89 -8.51
N PRO A 54 18.36 -8.35 -9.48
CA PRO A 54 18.95 -9.15 -10.57
C PRO A 54 19.89 -10.25 -10.10
N HIS A 55 20.59 -10.05 -8.97
CA HIS A 55 21.51 -11.04 -8.41
C HIS A 55 20.80 -12.30 -7.91
N TYR A 56 19.48 -12.27 -7.74
CA TYR A 56 18.67 -13.46 -7.46
C TYR A 56 18.26 -14.25 -8.73
N ASN A 57 18.68 -13.79 -9.92
CA ASN A 57 18.36 -14.41 -11.22
C ASN A 57 16.86 -14.69 -11.42
N MET A 58 16.03 -13.78 -10.91
CA MET A 58 14.57 -13.94 -10.88
C MET A 58 13.95 -13.64 -12.25
N PRO A 59 13.29 -14.63 -12.91
CA PRO A 59 12.68 -14.44 -14.21
C PRO A 59 11.45 -13.52 -14.13
N MET A 60 10.88 -13.23 -15.30
CA MET A 60 9.58 -12.57 -15.37
C MET A 60 8.49 -13.37 -14.64
N ILE A 61 7.76 -12.69 -13.76
CA ILE A 61 6.61 -13.24 -13.01
C ILE A 61 5.38 -12.37 -13.23
N TRP A 62 4.20 -12.87 -12.88
CA TRP A 62 2.93 -12.16 -13.08
C TRP A 62 2.91 -10.75 -12.46
N ARG A 63 3.58 -10.56 -11.31
CA ARG A 63 3.71 -9.25 -10.61
C ARG A 63 4.43 -8.18 -11.44
N LEU A 64 5.17 -8.59 -12.46
CA LEU A 64 5.93 -7.71 -13.37
C LEU A 64 5.21 -7.51 -14.71
N ASN A 65 4.06 -8.16 -14.91
CA ASN A 65 3.25 -8.00 -16.10
C ASN A 65 2.09 -7.01 -15.83
N LYS A 66 2.16 -5.83 -16.46
CA LYS A 66 1.14 -4.77 -16.31
C LYS A 66 -0.27 -5.24 -16.67
N GLN A 67 -0.43 -6.14 -17.66
CA GLN A 67 -1.74 -6.61 -18.08
C GLN A 67 -2.43 -7.50 -17.04
N VAL A 68 -1.65 -8.14 -16.16
CA VAL A 68 -2.18 -9.03 -15.12
C VAL A 68 -2.24 -8.33 -13.77
N ALA A 69 -1.14 -7.67 -13.36
CA ALA A 69 -1.04 -7.02 -12.06
C ALA A 69 -1.59 -5.58 -12.03
N GLY A 70 -1.81 -4.96 -13.19
CA GLY A 70 -2.21 -3.54 -13.33
C GLY A 70 -1.06 -2.55 -13.10
N SER A 71 -0.22 -2.80 -12.09
CA SER A 71 0.98 -2.00 -11.78
C SER A 71 2.05 -2.86 -11.09
N GLY A 72 3.23 -2.28 -10.81
CA GLY A 72 4.31 -2.94 -10.08
C GLY A 72 4.30 -2.59 -8.58
N ALA A 73 5.47 -2.15 -8.06
CA ALA A 73 5.64 -1.82 -6.65
C ALA A 73 4.63 -0.80 -6.09
N LEU A 74 4.07 0.08 -6.94
CA LEU A 74 3.04 1.04 -6.53
C LEU A 74 1.75 0.33 -6.05
N GLY A 75 1.24 -0.63 -6.81
CA GLY A 75 0.02 -1.35 -6.44
C GLY A 75 0.26 -2.44 -5.40
N ASP A 76 1.44 -3.07 -5.42
CA ASP A 76 1.79 -4.14 -4.49
C ASP A 76 2.16 -3.59 -3.10
N LEU A 77 3.15 -2.70 -3.04
CA LEU A 77 3.70 -2.17 -1.78
C LEU A 77 3.13 -0.80 -1.43
N GLY A 78 3.05 0.09 -2.43
CA GLY A 78 2.56 1.45 -2.25
C GLY A 78 1.12 1.51 -1.75
N ALA A 79 0.26 0.57 -2.15
CA ALA A 79 -1.11 0.48 -1.67
C ALA A 79 -1.19 0.29 -0.15
N HIS A 80 -0.30 -0.51 0.46
CA HIS A 80 -0.22 -0.65 1.91
C HIS A 80 0.21 0.64 2.61
N ILE A 81 1.12 1.42 2.02
CA ILE A 81 1.53 2.72 2.58
C ILE A 81 0.39 3.74 2.49
N ILE A 82 -0.28 3.81 1.34
CA ILE A 82 -1.43 4.70 1.12
C ILE A 82 -2.55 4.35 2.11
N ASP A 83 -2.81 3.06 2.28
CA ASP A 83 -3.77 2.54 3.25
C ASP A 83 -3.43 2.97 4.69
N LEU A 84 -2.16 2.88 5.10
CA LEU A 84 -1.69 3.33 6.41
C LEU A 84 -1.80 4.84 6.58
N GLY A 85 -1.45 5.62 5.56
CA GLY A 85 -1.64 7.08 5.56
C GLY A 85 -3.10 7.45 5.82
N ARG A 86 -4.04 6.80 5.11
CA ARG A 86 -5.47 6.97 5.33
C ARG A 86 -5.91 6.53 6.73
N TYR A 87 -5.38 5.41 7.21
CA TYR A 87 -5.73 4.83 8.49
C TYR A 87 -5.22 5.63 9.70
N LEU A 88 -4.07 6.29 9.59
CA LEU A 88 -3.42 7.03 10.68
C LEU A 88 -3.68 8.53 10.64
N VAL A 89 -3.79 9.12 9.44
CA VAL A 89 -3.74 10.59 9.26
C VAL A 89 -5.04 11.13 8.67
N GLY A 90 -5.66 10.41 7.73
CA GLY A 90 -6.91 10.80 7.10
C GLY A 90 -6.91 10.71 5.58
N GLU A 91 -7.99 11.16 4.96
CA GLU A 91 -8.18 11.04 3.51
C GLU A 91 -7.22 11.93 2.69
N ILE A 92 -6.90 11.47 1.48
CA ILE A 92 -5.97 12.14 0.58
C ILE A 92 -6.76 13.10 -0.33
N GLU A 93 -6.38 14.38 -0.33
CA GLU A 93 -7.00 15.40 -1.18
C GLU A 93 -6.41 15.43 -2.60
N SER A 94 -5.09 15.32 -2.72
CA SER A 94 -4.39 15.35 -4.02
C SER A 94 -3.09 14.56 -3.97
N VAL A 95 -2.58 14.19 -5.15
CA VAL A 95 -1.35 13.39 -5.29
C VAL A 95 -0.45 13.93 -6.40
N SER A 96 0.86 13.74 -6.21
CA SER A 96 1.88 13.86 -7.26
C SER A 96 2.87 12.71 -7.10
N ALA A 97 3.31 12.12 -8.20
CA ALA A 97 4.11 10.91 -8.18
C ALA A 97 5.18 10.90 -9.28
N MET A 98 6.32 10.28 -8.95
CA MET A 98 7.35 9.92 -9.92
C MET A 98 7.57 8.41 -9.84
N THR A 99 7.62 7.75 -10.99
CA THR A 99 7.81 6.30 -11.07
C THR A 99 9.01 5.98 -11.96
N ARG A 100 9.68 4.86 -11.70
CA ARG A 100 10.83 4.42 -12.50
C ARG A 100 10.91 2.89 -12.52
N THR A 101 11.10 2.34 -13.71
CA THR A 101 11.52 0.95 -13.90
C THR A 101 13.05 0.91 -13.98
N PHE A 102 13.69 0.33 -12.98
CA PHE A 102 15.15 0.23 -12.92
C PHE A 102 15.69 -0.97 -13.70
N ILE A 103 15.05 -2.13 -13.56
CA ILE A 103 15.42 -3.39 -14.23
C ILE A 103 14.50 -3.56 -15.43
N LYS A 104 15.02 -3.36 -16.64
CA LYS A 104 14.23 -3.39 -17.89
C LYS A 104 14.10 -4.79 -18.49
N GLU A 105 15.04 -5.67 -18.18
CA GLU A 105 15.14 -7.02 -18.74
C GLU A 105 15.40 -8.01 -17.62
N ARG A 106 14.92 -9.25 -17.80
CA ARG A 106 15.08 -10.37 -16.87
C ARG A 106 15.36 -11.65 -17.66
N PRO A 107 16.07 -12.62 -17.05
CA PRO A 107 16.22 -13.96 -17.61
C PRO A 107 14.88 -14.63 -17.93
#